data_AF-A0A948S9K0-F1
#
_entry.id   AF-A0A948S9K0-F1
#
_cell.length_a   1.000
_cell.length_b   1.000
_cell.length_c   1.000
_cell.angle_alpha   90.00
_cell.angle_beta   90.00
_cell.angle_gamma   90.00
#
_symmetry.space_group_name_H-M   'P 1'
#
loop_
_entity.id
_entity.type
_entity.pdbx_description
1 polymer ?
#
loop_
_entity_poly.entity_id
_entity_poly.type
_entity_poly.pdbx_seq_one_letter_code
_entity_poly.pdbx_strand_id
1 'polypeptide(L)'
;MADLAKVVAYANRYLRVAEVEDYPGAHNGLQVENSGNVKRVLAAVDSGLPALEKAASSGTGSLLVVHHGLFWSGVQPVTGVFRRKLEVMREADMALYSVHLPLDAHNAVGNNVLLAKALGLRGLKIFLGFGRAGAFSGSLDLLVRNVHKATGREPMVCAAGPAKPRKVGVITGGAGDMVDKAAAAGIDTFITGEGPQWSWVRAEELGINVIYAGHYATETFGVKSLAGHLAEKFRVPCKFVDHPVPL
;
A
#
# COMPACT_ATOMS: atom_id res chain seq x y z
N MET A 1 -25.27 -1.22 10.29
CA MET A 1 -24.96 -1.58 8.88
C MET A 1 -25.00 -0.31 8.07
N ALA A 2 -24.07 -0.12 7.15
CA ALA A 2 -24.00 1.04 6.28
C ALA A 2 -24.38 0.66 4.84
N ASP A 3 -24.81 1.64 4.06
CA ASP A 3 -25.13 1.48 2.64
C ASP A 3 -23.83 1.47 1.81
N LEU A 4 -23.64 0.45 0.97
CA LEU A 4 -22.42 0.27 0.17
C LEU A 4 -22.15 1.47 -0.74
N ALA A 5 -23.17 1.97 -1.44
CA ALA A 5 -23.02 3.06 -2.38
C ALA A 5 -22.56 4.35 -1.66
N LYS A 6 -23.08 4.62 -0.46
CA LYS A 6 -22.62 5.75 0.38
C LYS A 6 -21.18 5.59 0.85
N VAL A 7 -20.77 4.37 1.24
CA VAL A 7 -19.38 4.09 1.66
C VAL A 7 -18.42 4.29 0.50
N VAL A 8 -18.73 3.72 -0.67
CA VAL A 8 -17.92 3.83 -1.89
C VAL A 8 -17.83 5.27 -2.38
N ALA A 9 -18.97 5.99 -2.46
CA ALA A 9 -18.98 7.37 -2.90
C ALA A 9 -18.16 8.28 -1.97
N TYR A 10 -18.21 8.02 -0.65
CA TYR A 10 -17.34 8.71 0.30
C TYR A 10 -15.87 8.37 0.09
N ALA A 11 -15.51 7.08 -0.02
CA ALA A 11 -14.13 6.64 -0.20
C ALA A 11 -13.52 7.24 -1.47
N ASN A 12 -14.26 7.22 -2.60
CA ASN A 12 -13.83 7.80 -3.87
C ASN A 12 -13.52 9.31 -3.74
N ARG A 13 -14.38 10.07 -3.04
CA ARG A 13 -14.14 11.51 -2.81
C ARG A 13 -12.99 11.75 -1.85
N TYR A 14 -12.95 11.02 -0.75
CA TYR A 14 -11.91 11.16 0.27
C TYR A 14 -10.52 10.92 -0.31
N LEU A 15 -10.39 9.88 -1.14
CA LEU A 15 -9.14 9.49 -1.79
C LEU A 15 -8.90 10.20 -3.13
N ARG A 16 -9.85 11.03 -3.57
CA ARG A 16 -9.81 11.71 -4.88
C ARG A 16 -9.53 10.76 -6.05
N VAL A 17 -10.22 9.61 -6.08
CA VAL A 17 -9.96 8.53 -7.05
C VAL A 17 -10.03 9.02 -8.50
N ALA A 18 -10.94 9.96 -8.80
CA ALA A 18 -11.09 10.50 -10.15
C ALA A 18 -9.97 11.46 -10.59
N GLU A 19 -9.13 11.95 -9.65
CA GLU A 19 -8.10 12.96 -9.91
C GLU A 19 -6.69 12.37 -10.01
N VAL A 20 -6.50 11.11 -9.62
CA VAL A 20 -5.20 10.46 -9.59
C VAL A 20 -5.14 9.43 -10.70
N GLU A 21 -4.33 9.73 -11.72
CA GLU A 21 -4.01 8.79 -12.78
C GLU A 21 -3.21 7.61 -12.20
N ASP A 22 -3.56 6.39 -12.64
CA ASP A 22 -2.95 5.15 -12.19
C ASP A 22 -2.32 4.41 -13.37
N TYR A 23 -1.62 3.32 -13.10
CA TYR A 23 -1.04 2.47 -14.13
C TYR A 23 -2.12 2.00 -15.13
N PRO A 24 -1.76 1.85 -16.42
CA PRO A 24 -2.67 1.30 -17.41
C PRO A 24 -3.28 -0.02 -16.94
N GLY A 25 -4.61 -0.08 -16.92
CA GLY A 25 -5.37 -1.26 -16.51
C GLY A 25 -5.63 -1.38 -15.01
N ALA A 26 -5.07 -0.52 -14.16
CA ALA A 26 -5.43 -0.46 -12.74
C ALA A 26 -6.81 0.18 -12.56
N HIS A 27 -7.74 -0.55 -11.93
CA HIS A 27 -9.09 -0.05 -11.67
C HIS A 27 -9.31 0.29 -10.19
N ASN A 28 -9.28 1.58 -9.88
CA ASN A 28 -9.61 2.11 -8.57
C ASN A 28 -11.13 2.22 -8.35
N GLY A 29 -11.58 1.94 -7.14
CA GLY A 29 -12.98 2.00 -6.72
C GLY A 29 -13.60 0.63 -6.42
N LEU A 30 -14.94 0.56 -6.48
CA LEU A 30 -15.68 -0.69 -6.31
C LEU A 30 -15.44 -1.61 -7.52
N GLN A 31 -14.95 -2.82 -7.26
CA GLN A 31 -14.65 -3.83 -8.28
C GLN A 31 -15.67 -4.96 -8.30
N VAL A 32 -16.18 -5.34 -7.13
CA VAL A 32 -17.22 -6.36 -6.98
C VAL A 32 -18.23 -5.84 -5.97
N GLU A 33 -19.50 -5.79 -6.36
CA GLU A 33 -20.60 -5.42 -5.48
C GLU A 33 -21.10 -6.59 -4.63
N ASN A 34 -21.79 -6.27 -3.54
CA ASN A 34 -22.57 -7.23 -2.76
C ASN A 34 -24.05 -6.82 -2.76
N SER A 35 -24.85 -7.38 -1.87
CA SER A 35 -26.28 -7.06 -1.67
C SER A 35 -26.59 -5.60 -1.26
N GLY A 36 -25.61 -4.70 -1.26
CA GLY A 36 -25.77 -3.26 -1.02
C GLY A 36 -25.50 -2.83 0.42
N ASN A 37 -25.10 -3.74 1.31
CA ASN A 37 -24.90 -3.45 2.74
C ASN A 37 -23.48 -3.76 3.20
N VAL A 38 -22.96 -2.90 4.07
CA VAL A 38 -21.67 -3.05 4.75
C VAL A 38 -21.91 -3.26 6.25
N LYS A 39 -21.71 -4.48 6.72
CA LYS A 39 -21.76 -4.87 8.13
C LYS A 39 -20.42 -4.69 8.84
N ARG A 40 -19.33 -4.77 8.08
CA ARG A 40 -17.94 -4.60 8.55
C ARG A 40 -17.03 -4.19 7.40
N VAL A 41 -15.94 -3.52 7.73
CA VAL A 41 -14.85 -3.24 6.79
C VAL A 41 -13.70 -4.20 7.09
N LEU A 42 -13.21 -4.85 6.06
CA LEU A 42 -12.00 -5.66 6.09
C LEU A 42 -10.90 -4.92 5.32
N ALA A 43 -9.64 -5.12 5.70
CA ALA A 43 -8.49 -4.65 4.95
C ALA A 43 -7.55 -5.82 4.62
N ALA A 44 -7.01 -5.84 3.41
CA ALA A 44 -5.89 -6.68 3.01
C ALA A 44 -4.99 -5.89 2.05
N VAL A 45 -3.74 -6.31 1.84
CA VAL A 45 -2.92 -5.69 0.78
C VAL A 45 -3.41 -6.18 -0.59
N ASP A 46 -3.49 -7.50 -0.75
CA ASP A 46 -3.82 -8.13 -2.03
C ASP A 46 -5.19 -8.82 -2.06
N SER A 47 -5.82 -8.82 -3.23
CA SER A 47 -7.01 -9.64 -3.55
C SER A 47 -6.66 -11.06 -4.05
N GLY A 48 -5.58 -11.63 -3.52
CA GLY A 48 -5.20 -13.02 -3.75
C GLY A 48 -6.25 -13.99 -3.21
N LEU A 49 -6.41 -15.16 -3.84
CA LEU A 49 -7.44 -16.12 -3.43
C LEU A 49 -7.33 -16.55 -1.96
N PRO A 50 -6.15 -16.83 -1.40
CA PRO A 50 -6.03 -17.12 0.04
C PRO A 50 -6.47 -15.96 0.95
N ALA A 51 -6.21 -14.71 0.56
CA ALA A 51 -6.66 -13.54 1.30
C ALA A 51 -8.19 -13.37 1.21
N LEU A 52 -8.78 -13.61 0.03
CA LEU A 52 -10.23 -13.59 -0.16
C LEU A 52 -10.95 -14.68 0.65
N GLU A 53 -10.44 -15.92 0.67
CA GLU A 53 -10.99 -17.02 1.46
C GLU A 53 -10.95 -16.69 2.97
N LYS A 54 -9.83 -16.11 3.46
CA LYS A 54 -9.74 -15.62 4.84
C LYS A 54 -10.73 -14.49 5.12
N ALA A 55 -10.88 -13.54 4.20
CA ALA A 55 -11.82 -12.42 4.36
C ALA A 55 -13.27 -12.91 4.40
N ALA A 56 -13.65 -13.80 3.48
CA ALA A 56 -14.96 -14.43 3.39
C ALA A 56 -15.39 -15.15 4.70
N SER A 57 -14.43 -15.73 5.44
CA SER A 57 -14.69 -16.35 6.75
C SER A 57 -15.21 -15.38 7.83
N SER A 58 -15.15 -14.06 7.59
CA SER A 58 -15.64 -13.04 8.52
C SER A 58 -17.17 -12.87 8.47
N GLY A 59 -17.87 -13.59 7.58
CA GLY A 59 -19.33 -13.56 7.46
C GLY A 59 -19.86 -12.54 6.45
N THR A 60 -21.17 -12.61 6.18
CA THR A 60 -21.81 -11.91 5.06
C THR A 60 -21.87 -10.39 5.19
N GLY A 61 -21.89 -9.69 4.05
CA GLY A 61 -22.03 -8.24 3.98
C GLY A 61 -20.77 -7.48 4.36
N SER A 62 -19.59 -8.04 4.09
CA SER A 62 -18.30 -7.38 4.35
C SER A 62 -17.92 -6.49 3.17
N LEU A 63 -17.30 -5.33 3.42
CA LEU A 63 -16.56 -4.57 2.42
C LEU A 63 -15.07 -4.85 2.62
N LEU A 64 -14.42 -5.52 1.67
CA LEU A 64 -12.98 -5.72 1.67
C LEU A 64 -12.30 -4.59 0.90
N VAL A 65 -11.48 -3.82 1.61
CA VAL A 65 -10.60 -2.78 1.06
C VAL A 65 -9.23 -3.41 0.77
N VAL A 66 -8.77 -3.28 -0.47
CA VAL A 66 -7.44 -3.75 -0.89
C VAL A 66 -6.64 -2.66 -1.57
N HIS A 67 -5.31 -2.80 -1.55
CA HIS A 67 -4.43 -2.00 -2.36
C HIS A 67 -4.34 -2.58 -3.77
N HIS A 68 -4.06 -3.88 -3.88
CA HIS A 68 -3.99 -4.61 -5.14
C HIS A 68 -5.28 -5.39 -5.44
N GLY A 69 -6.13 -4.78 -6.27
CA GLY A 69 -7.39 -5.34 -6.73
C GLY A 69 -7.27 -6.43 -7.80
N LEU A 70 -8.41 -6.80 -8.35
CA LEU A 70 -8.56 -7.86 -9.36
C LEU A 70 -8.17 -7.44 -10.77
N PHE A 71 -8.39 -6.18 -11.11
CA PHE A 71 -8.33 -5.71 -12.48
C PHE A 71 -7.06 -4.90 -12.73
N TRP A 72 -6.17 -5.51 -13.51
CA TRP A 72 -4.90 -4.96 -14.01
C TRP A 72 -4.75 -5.14 -15.53
N SER A 73 -5.46 -6.09 -16.13
CA SER A 73 -5.28 -6.52 -17.52
C SER A 73 -6.48 -6.20 -18.42
N GLY A 74 -7.39 -5.32 -17.98
CA GLY A 74 -8.61 -4.97 -18.71
C GLY A 74 -9.59 -6.15 -18.84
N VAL A 75 -10.15 -6.33 -20.04
CA VAL A 75 -11.13 -7.40 -20.33
C VAL A 75 -10.43 -8.76 -20.31
N GLN A 76 -10.94 -9.68 -19.49
CA GLN A 76 -10.39 -11.03 -19.32
C GLN A 76 -11.49 -12.10 -19.15
N PRO A 77 -11.27 -13.34 -19.61
CA PRO A 77 -12.22 -14.44 -19.39
C PRO A 77 -12.42 -14.78 -17.91
N VAL A 78 -13.65 -15.15 -17.53
CA VAL A 78 -13.97 -15.62 -16.17
C VAL A 78 -13.76 -17.13 -16.05
N THR A 79 -12.50 -17.53 -15.96
CA THR A 79 -12.09 -18.94 -15.86
C THR A 79 -11.07 -19.17 -14.74
N GLY A 80 -10.80 -20.44 -14.41
CA GLY A 80 -9.77 -20.83 -13.46
C GLY A 80 -9.83 -20.11 -12.11
N VAL A 81 -8.69 -19.58 -11.66
CA VAL A 81 -8.56 -18.86 -10.39
C VAL A 81 -9.41 -17.60 -10.36
N PHE A 82 -9.52 -16.87 -11.47
CA PHE A 82 -10.30 -15.64 -11.52
C PHE A 82 -11.79 -15.91 -11.25
N ARG A 83 -12.34 -16.97 -11.87
CA ARG A 83 -13.70 -17.46 -11.55
C ARG A 83 -13.85 -17.78 -10.06
N ARG A 84 -12.93 -18.55 -9.49
CA ARG A 84 -13.00 -18.98 -8.07
C ARG A 84 -12.96 -17.80 -7.11
N LYS A 85 -12.18 -16.74 -7.41
CA LYS A 85 -12.17 -15.50 -6.62
C LYS A 85 -13.56 -14.84 -6.57
N LEU A 86 -14.25 -14.76 -7.72
CA LEU A 86 -15.59 -14.17 -7.80
C LEU A 86 -16.62 -15.02 -7.05
N GLU A 87 -16.53 -16.35 -7.13
CA GLU A 87 -17.42 -17.28 -6.43
C GLU A 87 -17.32 -17.13 -4.91
N VAL A 88 -16.09 -17.09 -4.37
CA VAL A 88 -15.85 -16.88 -2.93
C VAL A 88 -16.47 -15.57 -2.43
N MET A 89 -16.30 -14.48 -3.18
CA MET A 89 -16.88 -13.18 -2.79
C MET A 89 -18.41 -13.18 -2.88
N ARG A 90 -18.97 -13.80 -3.93
CA ARG A 90 -20.42 -13.93 -4.10
C ARG A 90 -21.06 -14.75 -2.98
N GLU A 91 -20.50 -15.91 -2.66
CA GLU A 91 -21.01 -16.79 -1.60
C GLU A 91 -20.94 -16.12 -0.22
N ALA A 92 -19.93 -15.29 0.00
CA ALA A 92 -19.78 -14.50 1.21
C ALA A 92 -20.54 -13.16 1.19
N ASP A 93 -21.28 -12.83 0.12
CA ASP A 93 -21.91 -11.51 -0.05
C ASP A 93 -20.94 -10.35 0.29
N MET A 94 -19.71 -10.46 -0.22
CA MET A 94 -18.59 -9.58 0.10
C MET A 94 -18.31 -8.64 -1.07
N ALA A 95 -18.33 -7.34 -0.80
CA ALA A 95 -17.91 -6.34 -1.77
C ALA A 95 -16.39 -6.17 -1.75
N LEU A 96 -15.80 -5.87 -2.91
CA LEU A 96 -14.38 -5.57 -3.06
C LEU A 96 -14.18 -4.14 -3.54
N TYR A 97 -13.43 -3.35 -2.77
CA TYR A 97 -13.02 -2.00 -3.13
C TYR A 97 -11.49 -1.94 -3.21
N SER A 98 -10.95 -1.60 -4.37
CA SER A 98 -9.52 -1.47 -4.59
C SER A 98 -9.11 -0.02 -4.67
N VAL A 99 -8.00 0.34 -4.07
CA VAL A 99 -7.41 1.67 -4.26
C VAL A 99 -5.88 1.63 -4.18
N HIS A 100 -5.26 1.92 -5.32
CA HIS A 100 -3.84 1.78 -5.56
C HIS A 100 -3.12 3.13 -5.40
N LEU A 101 -2.67 3.81 -6.46
CA LEU A 101 -1.95 5.08 -6.34
C LEU A 101 -2.71 6.20 -5.59
N PRO A 102 -4.06 6.32 -5.66
CA PRO A 102 -4.75 7.30 -4.84
C PRO A 102 -4.55 7.07 -3.34
N LEU A 103 -4.38 5.81 -2.91
CA LEU A 103 -4.06 5.48 -1.52
C LEU A 103 -2.61 5.85 -1.21
N ASP A 104 -1.64 5.45 -2.04
CA ASP A 104 -0.23 5.80 -1.85
C ASP A 104 0.03 7.30 -1.71
N ALA A 105 -0.68 8.09 -2.52
CA ALA A 105 -0.55 9.53 -2.56
C ALA A 105 -1.27 10.24 -1.41
N HIS A 106 -2.20 9.58 -0.70
CA HIS A 106 -3.08 10.28 0.25
C HIS A 106 -2.32 10.83 1.47
N ASN A 107 -2.52 12.12 1.79
CA ASN A 107 -1.75 12.84 2.83
C ASN A 107 -2.02 12.38 4.27
N ALA A 108 -3.15 11.71 4.53
CA ALA A 108 -3.55 11.31 5.88
C ALA A 108 -3.46 9.80 6.12
N VAL A 109 -3.86 9.00 5.13
CA VAL A 109 -4.05 7.54 5.26
C VAL A 109 -3.21 6.74 4.27
N GLY A 110 -2.30 7.38 3.54
CA GLY A 110 -1.53 6.71 2.49
C GLY A 110 -0.31 5.97 2.99
N ASN A 111 0.11 4.94 2.25
CA ASN A 111 1.25 4.10 2.60
C ASN A 111 2.51 4.95 2.85
N ASN A 112 2.86 5.82 1.89
CA ASN A 112 4.07 6.62 1.93
C ASN A 112 4.12 7.59 3.12
N VAL A 113 3.02 8.29 3.40
CA VAL A 113 2.99 9.27 4.50
C VAL A 113 2.98 8.60 5.86
N LEU A 114 2.30 7.47 6.00
CA LEU A 114 2.24 6.73 7.26
C LEU A 114 3.59 6.07 7.56
N LEU A 115 4.22 5.44 6.56
CA LEU A 115 5.55 4.86 6.73
C LEU A 115 6.57 5.97 7.04
N ALA A 116 6.63 7.05 6.26
CA ALA A 116 7.57 8.15 6.51
C ALA A 116 7.45 8.73 7.94
N LYS A 117 6.22 8.87 8.47
CA LYS A 117 5.99 9.28 9.85
C LYS A 117 6.49 8.23 10.86
N ALA A 118 6.20 6.95 10.63
CA ALA A 118 6.66 5.86 11.50
C ALA A 118 8.20 5.77 11.56
N LEU A 119 8.89 6.15 10.49
CA LEU A 119 10.35 6.22 10.43
C LEU A 119 10.95 7.44 11.14
N GLY A 120 10.12 8.41 11.56
CA GLY A 120 10.56 9.63 12.22
C GLY A 120 11.03 10.73 11.26
N LEU A 121 10.64 10.67 9.98
CA LEU A 121 10.96 11.71 9.01
C LEU A 121 10.19 13.00 9.29
N ARG A 122 10.85 14.15 9.14
CA ARG A 122 10.31 15.48 9.43
C ARG A 122 10.20 16.34 8.16
N GLY A 123 9.25 17.27 8.17
CA GLY A 123 9.06 18.22 7.05
C GLY A 123 8.72 17.52 5.73
N LEU A 124 7.81 16.54 5.79
CA LEU A 124 7.46 15.69 4.65
C LEU A 124 6.96 16.51 3.46
N LYS A 125 7.52 16.23 2.28
CA LYS A 125 7.09 16.78 0.99
C LYS A 125 6.74 15.65 0.03
N ILE A 126 5.93 15.96 -0.98
CA ILE A 126 5.69 15.06 -2.11
C ILE A 126 7.03 14.79 -2.79
N PHE A 127 7.26 13.52 -3.15
CA PHE A 127 8.49 13.05 -3.76
C PHE A 127 8.14 12.08 -4.89
N LEU A 128 8.65 12.33 -6.11
CA LEU A 128 8.37 11.54 -7.31
C LEU A 128 6.88 11.22 -7.52
N GLY A 129 6.02 12.24 -7.40
CA GLY A 129 4.58 12.13 -7.64
C GLY A 129 3.77 11.75 -6.39
N PHE A 130 4.02 10.58 -5.80
CA PHE A 130 3.20 10.01 -4.72
C PHE A 130 3.99 9.63 -3.45
N GLY A 131 5.31 9.49 -3.56
CA GLY A 131 6.22 9.23 -2.45
C GLY A 131 6.33 10.38 -1.46
N ARG A 132 7.09 10.15 -0.39
CA ARG A 132 7.42 11.18 0.62
C ARG A 132 8.90 11.30 0.84
N ALA A 133 9.40 12.53 0.80
CA ALA A 133 10.76 12.85 1.21
C ALA A 133 10.75 13.74 2.45
N GLY A 134 11.70 13.52 3.34
CA GLY A 134 11.82 14.29 4.58
C GLY A 134 13.22 14.28 5.16
N ALA A 135 13.41 15.13 6.16
CA ALA A 135 14.64 15.18 6.91
C ALA A 135 14.69 14.06 7.96
N PHE A 136 15.82 13.36 8.04
CA PHE A 136 16.11 12.42 9.12
C PHE A 136 17.26 12.93 9.99
N SER A 137 17.31 12.49 11.24
CA SER A 137 18.36 12.86 12.18
C SER A 137 18.74 11.64 13.01
N GLY A 138 19.83 10.99 12.62
CA GLY A 138 20.29 9.74 13.23
C GLY A 138 21.36 9.07 12.38
N SER A 139 21.83 7.91 12.84
CA SER A 139 22.65 7.01 12.02
C SER A 139 21.77 6.18 11.07
N LEU A 140 22.39 5.61 10.03
CA LEU A 140 21.75 4.62 9.17
C LEU A 140 21.19 3.46 10.01
N ASP A 141 21.94 2.96 11.00
CA ASP A 141 21.45 1.88 11.89
C ASP A 141 20.18 2.25 12.65
N LEU A 142 20.03 3.51 13.08
CA LEU A 142 18.81 3.96 13.74
C LEU A 142 17.64 3.95 12.74
N LEU A 143 17.87 4.40 11.51
CA LEU A 143 16.86 4.36 10.46
C LEU A 143 16.45 2.92 10.14
N VAL A 144 17.41 2.00 10.01
CA VAL A 144 17.16 0.56 9.80
C VAL A 144 16.35 -0.04 10.94
N ARG A 145 16.68 0.27 12.20
CA ARG A 145 15.85 -0.16 13.36
C ARG A 145 14.43 0.40 13.32
N ASN A 146 14.27 1.66 12.90
CA ASN A 146 12.94 2.25 12.75
C ASN A 146 12.15 1.54 11.64
N VAL A 147 12.80 1.19 10.53
CA VAL A 147 12.20 0.39 9.45
C VAL A 147 11.77 -0.97 9.99
N HIS A 148 12.66 -1.71 10.62
CA HIS A 148 12.36 -3.01 11.22
C HIS A 148 11.15 -2.93 12.18
N LYS A 149 11.14 -1.94 13.08
CA LYS A 149 10.03 -1.74 14.03
C LYS A 149 8.72 -1.40 13.31
N ALA A 150 8.76 -0.61 12.25
CA ALA A 150 7.58 -0.18 11.52
C ALA A 150 6.98 -1.30 10.67
N THR A 151 7.82 -2.09 9.99
CA THR A 151 7.39 -3.13 9.04
C THR A 151 7.28 -4.52 9.67
N GLY A 152 7.91 -4.74 10.83
CA GLY A 152 7.96 -6.03 11.51
C GLY A 152 8.86 -7.06 10.83
N ARG A 153 9.72 -6.64 9.89
CA ARG A 153 10.68 -7.52 9.20
C ARG A 153 12.05 -6.88 9.13
N GLU A 154 13.07 -7.72 9.03
CA GLU A 154 14.43 -7.26 8.76
C GLU A 154 14.52 -6.74 7.31
N PRO A 155 14.91 -5.47 7.11
CA PRO A 155 15.08 -4.92 5.77
C PRO A 155 16.44 -5.31 5.19
N MET A 156 16.53 -5.37 3.86
CA MET A 156 17.83 -5.45 3.18
C MET A 156 18.38 -4.04 2.98
N VAL A 157 19.67 -3.84 3.25
CA VAL A 157 20.29 -2.51 3.27
C VAL A 157 21.52 -2.46 2.38
N CYS A 158 21.43 -1.70 1.30
CA CYS A 158 22.58 -1.26 0.52
C CYS A 158 23.13 0.01 1.18
N ALA A 159 24.23 -0.11 1.94
CA ALA A 159 24.84 0.99 2.68
C ALA A 159 25.90 1.75 1.85
N ALA A 160 25.54 2.14 0.62
CA ALA A 160 26.45 2.82 -0.30
C ALA A 160 26.51 4.35 -0.11
N GLY A 161 25.61 4.91 0.68
CA GLY A 161 25.53 6.33 0.97
C GLY A 161 26.11 6.72 2.34
N PRO A 162 25.74 7.89 2.87
CA PRO A 162 26.28 8.37 4.13
C PRO A 162 25.79 7.54 5.33
N ALA A 163 26.68 7.28 6.28
CA ALA A 163 26.36 6.64 7.56
C ALA A 163 25.39 7.44 8.45
N LYS A 164 25.14 8.72 8.11
CA LYS A 164 24.17 9.61 8.77
C LYS A 164 23.23 10.21 7.71
N PRO A 165 22.15 9.50 7.33
CA PRO A 165 21.16 10.00 6.39
C PRO A 165 20.58 11.34 6.82
N ARG A 166 20.40 12.25 5.87
CA ARG A 166 19.79 13.57 6.09
C ARG A 166 18.53 13.74 5.28
N LYS A 167 18.53 13.34 4.01
CA LYS A 167 17.39 13.45 3.09
C LYS A 167 16.94 12.05 2.69
N VAL A 168 15.87 11.59 3.32
CA VAL A 168 15.32 10.25 3.11
C VAL A 168 14.08 10.35 2.23
N GLY A 169 14.05 9.57 1.15
CA GLY A 169 12.90 9.39 0.26
C GLY A 169 12.24 8.03 0.51
N VAL A 170 10.93 7.99 0.56
CA VAL A 170 10.11 6.79 0.77
C VAL A 170 9.13 6.66 -0.38
N ILE A 171 9.16 5.51 -1.04
CA ILE A 171 8.10 5.03 -1.95
C ILE A 171 7.83 3.58 -1.60
N THR A 172 6.67 3.26 -1.03
CA THR A 172 6.28 1.90 -0.65
C THR A 172 6.10 0.99 -1.87
N GLY A 173 6.08 -0.33 -1.65
CA GLY A 173 5.88 -1.30 -2.73
C GLY A 173 7.13 -1.52 -3.60
N GLY A 174 6.94 -1.67 -4.90
CA GLY A 174 7.99 -2.03 -5.86
C GLY A 174 8.63 -0.87 -6.61
N ALA A 175 9.29 0.06 -5.91
CA ALA A 175 9.88 1.27 -6.52
C ALA A 175 11.42 1.25 -6.65
N GLY A 176 12.07 0.08 -6.59
CA GLY A 176 13.53 -0.02 -6.72
C GLY A 176 14.08 0.45 -8.07
N ASP A 177 13.27 0.46 -9.13
CA ASP A 177 13.63 1.03 -10.42
C ASP A 177 13.79 2.56 -10.39
N MET A 178 13.34 3.22 -9.32
CA MET A 178 13.41 4.67 -9.15
C MET A 178 14.70 5.17 -8.47
N VAL A 179 15.68 4.30 -8.23
CA VAL A 179 16.95 4.67 -7.56
C VAL A 179 17.65 5.85 -8.26
N ASP A 180 17.72 5.86 -9.59
CA ASP A 180 18.28 6.99 -10.36
C ASP A 180 17.53 8.30 -10.10
N LYS A 181 16.19 8.24 -10.11
CA LYS A 181 15.33 9.41 -9.87
C LYS A 181 15.47 9.92 -8.44
N ALA A 182 15.64 9.02 -7.47
CA ALA A 182 15.86 9.37 -6.08
C ALA A 182 17.19 10.10 -5.89
N ALA A 183 18.29 9.56 -6.43
CA ALA A 183 19.59 10.22 -6.40
C ALA A 183 19.54 11.60 -7.07
N ALA A 184 18.92 11.70 -8.26
CA ALA A 184 18.79 12.95 -9.00
C ALA A 184 17.99 14.03 -8.24
N ALA A 185 17.05 13.61 -7.39
CA ALA A 185 16.29 14.49 -6.50
C ALA A 185 17.07 14.90 -5.22
N GLY A 186 18.32 14.46 -5.07
CA GLY A 186 19.19 14.76 -3.94
C GLY A 186 18.84 14.00 -2.67
N ILE A 187 18.18 12.84 -2.79
CA ILE A 187 17.98 11.89 -1.70
C ILE A 187 19.30 11.17 -1.43
N ASP A 188 19.68 11.06 -0.16
CA ASP A 188 20.88 10.31 0.25
C ASP A 188 20.57 8.90 0.74
N THR A 189 19.30 8.63 1.04
CA THR A 189 18.80 7.31 1.44
C THR A 189 17.40 7.09 0.91
N PHE A 190 17.22 6.11 0.03
CA PHE A 190 15.94 5.74 -0.55
C PHE A 190 15.38 4.49 0.12
N ILE A 191 14.09 4.48 0.42
CA ILE A 191 13.40 3.38 1.09
C ILE A 191 12.24 2.94 0.21
N THR A 192 12.22 1.66 -0.12
CA THR A 192 11.16 1.01 -0.89
C THR A 192 10.86 -0.38 -0.33
N GLY A 193 9.82 -1.05 -0.83
CA GLY A 193 9.54 -2.44 -0.48
C GLY A 193 10.52 -3.39 -1.16
N GLU A 194 10.53 -3.38 -2.48
CA GLU A 194 11.38 -4.26 -3.31
C GLU A 194 11.99 -3.53 -4.52
N GLY A 195 12.88 -4.22 -5.22
CA GLY A 195 13.56 -3.71 -6.41
C GLY A 195 14.24 -4.82 -7.21
N PRO A 196 14.46 -4.62 -8.51
CA PRO A 196 15.23 -5.56 -9.32
C PRO A 196 16.70 -5.57 -8.88
N GLN A 197 17.41 -6.69 -9.03
CA GLN A 197 18.79 -6.81 -8.52
C GLN A 197 19.73 -5.67 -8.96
N TRP A 198 19.60 -5.19 -10.21
CA TRP A 198 20.45 -4.12 -10.74
C TRP A 198 20.31 -2.79 -9.97
N SER A 199 19.16 -2.55 -9.33
CA SER A 199 18.94 -1.32 -8.55
C SER A 199 19.83 -1.24 -7.31
N TRP A 200 20.30 -2.38 -6.79
CA TRP A 200 21.32 -2.42 -5.74
C TRP A 200 22.67 -1.89 -6.23
N VAL A 201 23.19 -2.48 -7.31
CA VAL A 201 24.47 -2.08 -7.92
C VAL A 201 24.40 -0.61 -8.34
N ARG A 202 23.24 -0.18 -8.84
CA ARG A 202 23.02 1.21 -9.21
C ARG A 202 23.12 2.17 -8.02
N ALA A 203 22.65 1.78 -6.84
CA ALA A 203 22.80 2.57 -5.63
C ALA A 203 24.27 2.72 -5.21
N GLU A 204 25.07 1.65 -5.37
CA GLU A 204 26.52 1.65 -5.14
C GLU A 204 27.22 2.64 -6.06
N GLU A 205 26.88 2.65 -7.36
CA GLU A 205 27.43 3.58 -8.34
C GLU A 205 27.07 5.04 -8.04
N LEU A 206 25.88 5.29 -7.51
CA LEU A 206 25.36 6.64 -7.22
C LEU A 206 25.75 7.15 -5.83
N GLY A 207 26.28 6.29 -4.96
CA GLY A 207 26.66 6.64 -3.60
C GLY A 207 25.47 7.03 -2.71
N ILE A 208 24.32 6.36 -2.86
CA ILE A 208 23.14 6.55 -2.00
C ILE A 208 22.82 5.26 -1.24
N ASN A 209 22.25 5.38 -0.04
CA ASN A 209 21.73 4.19 0.64
C ASN A 209 20.42 3.76 -0.02
N VAL A 210 20.17 2.44 -0.08
CA VAL A 210 18.84 1.90 -0.41
C VAL A 210 18.42 0.88 0.62
N ILE A 211 17.19 0.99 1.11
CA ILE A 211 16.59 0.07 2.07
C ILE A 211 15.37 -0.60 1.43
N TYR A 212 15.41 -1.93 1.30
CA TYR A 212 14.29 -2.76 0.87
C TYR A 212 13.59 -3.35 2.09
N ALA A 213 12.42 -2.79 2.41
CA ALA A 213 11.67 -3.06 3.63
C ALA A 213 10.46 -3.98 3.42
N GLY A 214 10.32 -4.51 2.21
CA GLY A 214 9.30 -5.45 1.80
C GLY A 214 8.08 -4.84 1.12
N HIS A 215 7.71 -5.34 -0.05
CA HIS A 215 6.55 -4.87 -0.81
C HIS A 215 5.28 -4.95 0.04
N TYR A 216 4.92 -6.17 0.47
CA TYR A 216 3.72 -6.37 1.31
C TYR A 216 3.79 -5.55 2.59
N ALA A 217 4.92 -5.60 3.28
CA ALA A 217 5.08 -5.01 4.60
C ALA A 217 4.93 -3.49 4.59
N THR A 218 5.47 -2.83 3.55
CA THR A 218 5.40 -1.37 3.39
C THR A 218 4.03 -0.86 2.95
N GLU A 219 3.16 -1.73 2.41
CA GLU A 219 1.82 -1.36 1.93
C GLU A 219 0.67 -1.79 2.85
N THR A 220 0.99 -2.39 4.01
CA THR A 220 -0.05 -2.68 5.00
C THR A 220 -0.61 -1.42 5.67
N PHE A 221 0.14 -0.30 5.66
CA PHE A 221 -0.18 0.91 6.41
C PHE A 221 -1.46 1.57 5.91
N GLY A 222 -1.56 1.77 4.60
CA GLY A 222 -2.63 2.52 3.98
C GLY A 222 -3.97 1.80 4.07
N VAL A 223 -4.00 0.51 3.74
CA VAL A 223 -5.24 -0.29 3.80
C VAL A 223 -5.76 -0.41 5.23
N LYS A 224 -4.88 -0.59 6.24
CA LYS A 224 -5.27 -0.58 7.65
C LYS A 224 -5.84 0.77 8.06
N SER A 225 -5.18 1.86 7.69
CA SER A 225 -5.60 3.22 8.04
C SER A 225 -6.92 3.61 7.38
N LEU A 226 -7.08 3.32 6.08
CA LEU A 226 -8.31 3.58 5.34
C LEU A 226 -9.48 2.76 5.87
N ALA A 227 -9.28 1.46 6.12
CA ALA A 227 -10.35 0.63 6.66
C ALA A 227 -10.77 1.08 8.06
N GLY A 228 -9.82 1.45 8.92
CA GLY A 228 -10.11 2.05 10.23
C GLY A 228 -10.92 3.34 10.12
N HIS A 229 -10.54 4.23 9.22
CA HIS A 229 -11.25 5.49 8.94
C HIS A 229 -12.68 5.26 8.44
N LEU A 230 -12.89 4.33 7.51
CA LEU A 230 -14.22 3.98 7.01
C LEU A 230 -15.07 3.34 8.12
N ALA A 231 -14.49 2.42 8.88
CA ALA A 231 -15.15 1.74 9.98
C ALA A 231 -15.63 2.72 11.06
N GLU A 232 -14.79 3.67 11.46
CA GLU A 232 -15.14 4.73 12.41
C GLU A 232 -16.27 5.60 11.85
N LYS A 233 -16.11 6.11 10.62
CA LYS A 233 -17.09 7.02 10.01
C LYS A 233 -18.47 6.39 9.87
N PHE A 234 -18.53 5.13 9.47
CA PHE A 234 -19.76 4.42 9.20
C PHE A 234 -20.25 3.55 10.36
N ARG A 235 -19.54 3.59 11.51
CA ARG A 235 -19.87 2.88 12.76
C ARG A 235 -20.06 1.38 12.53
N VAL A 236 -19.10 0.77 11.86
CA VAL A 236 -19.04 -0.69 11.63
C VAL A 236 -17.70 -1.25 12.12
N PRO A 237 -17.61 -2.53 12.48
CA PRO A 237 -16.35 -3.13 12.90
C PRO A 237 -15.30 -3.13 11.76
N CYS A 238 -14.03 -3.08 12.16
CA CYS A 238 -12.88 -3.21 11.26
C CYS A 238 -12.06 -4.45 11.61
N LYS A 239 -11.49 -5.12 10.60
CA LYS A 239 -10.48 -6.17 10.80
C LYS A 239 -9.45 -6.18 9.66
N PHE A 240 -8.18 -6.33 9.99
CA PHE A 240 -7.14 -6.60 9.00
C PHE A 240 -7.03 -8.11 8.74
N VAL A 241 -6.99 -8.49 7.47
CA VAL A 241 -6.84 -9.86 6.98
C VAL A 241 -5.40 -10.02 6.51
N ASP A 242 -4.57 -10.56 7.40
CA ASP A 242 -3.14 -10.70 7.16
C ASP A 242 -2.82 -11.91 6.26
N HIS A 243 -2.08 -11.68 5.19
CA HIS A 243 -1.53 -12.69 4.31
C HIS A 243 -0.13 -12.26 3.85
N PRO A 244 0.88 -12.39 4.72
CA PRO A 244 2.21 -11.91 4.44
C PRO A 244 2.83 -12.63 3.24
N VAL A 245 3.40 -11.83 2.34
CA VAL A 245 4.27 -12.27 1.25
C VAL A 245 5.71 -11.91 1.65
N PRO A 246 6.70 -12.78 1.41
CA PRO A 246 8.09 -12.52 1.81
C PRO A 246 8.76 -11.39 1.02
N LEU A 247 8.11 -10.93 -0.05
CA LEU A 247 8.54 -9.83 -0.89
C LEU A 247 8.16 -8.49 -0.28
#